data_AF-A0A5J4R308-F1
#
_entry.id   AF-A0A5J4R308-F1
#
_cell.length_a   1.000
_cell.length_b   1.000
_cell.length_c   1.000
_cell.angle_alpha   90.00
_cell.angle_beta   90.00
_cell.angle_gamma   90.00
#
_symmetry.space_group_name_H-M   'P 1'
#
loop_
_entity.id
_entity.type
_entity.pdbx_description
1 polymer ?
#
loop_
_entity_poly.entity_id
_entity_poly.type
_entity_poly.pdbx_seq_one_letter_code
_entity_poly.pdbx_strand_id
1 'polypeptide(L)'
;MNWQEKAIKYLKNSLYPIPVELNEIDWKSSLSPKTDRLAQHLCAFSNQEDGGFLVYGVNDDATIFFVTKEESDTIINALNFCV
;
A
#
# COMPACT_ATOMS: atom_id res chain seq x y z
N MET A 1 9.86 -9.03 -15.97
CA MET A 1 9.55 -7.70 -15.40
C MET A 1 9.61 -7.81 -13.89
N ASN A 2 10.41 -6.97 -13.24
CA ASN A 2 10.58 -7.02 -11.79
C ASN A 2 9.42 -6.25 -11.14
N TRP A 3 8.56 -6.91 -10.37
CA TRP A 3 7.38 -6.30 -9.74
C TRP A 3 7.75 -5.07 -8.88
N GLN A 4 8.99 -5.05 -8.36
CA GLN A 4 9.58 -3.93 -7.63
C GLN A 4 9.66 -2.65 -8.47
N GLU A 5 10.08 -2.75 -9.74
CA GLU A 5 10.16 -1.61 -10.65
C GLU A 5 8.76 -1.07 -10.98
N LYS A 6 7.78 -1.97 -11.11
CA LYS A 6 6.37 -1.62 -11.33
C LYS A 6 5.81 -0.86 -10.13
N ALA A 7 6.04 -1.35 -8.91
CA ALA A 7 5.63 -0.70 -7.67
C ALA A 7 6.22 0.72 -7.54
N ILE A 8 7.53 0.87 -7.76
CA ILE A 8 8.21 2.17 -7.70
C ILE A 8 7.66 3.13 -8.77
N LYS A 9 7.35 2.63 -9.97
CA LYS A 9 6.77 3.44 -11.04
C LYS A 9 5.38 3.94 -10.68
N TYR A 10 4.50 3.07 -10.20
CA TYR A 10 3.17 3.48 -9.74
C TYR A 10 3.26 4.48 -8.59
N LEU A 11 4.17 4.25 -7.63
CA LEU A 11 4.34 5.17 -6.50
C LEU A 11 4.76 6.55 -6.98
N LYS A 12 5.75 6.64 -7.88
CA LYS A 12 6.17 7.92 -8.48
C LYS A 12 5.02 8.61 -9.22
N ASN A 13 4.25 7.87 -10.01
CA ASN A 13 3.11 8.41 -10.74
C ASN A 13 1.98 8.88 -9.81
N SER A 14 1.82 8.22 -8.66
CA SER A 14 0.84 8.61 -7.65
C SER A 14 1.26 9.89 -6.91
N LEU A 15 2.55 10.15 -6.74
CA LEU A 15 3.06 11.32 -6.00
C LEU A 15 3.32 12.55 -6.88
N TYR A 16 3.55 12.38 -8.18
CA TYR A 16 3.96 13.45 -9.09
C TYR A 16 3.26 13.33 -10.45
N PRO A 17 2.82 14.45 -11.08
CA PRO A 17 3.01 15.85 -10.67
C PRO A 17 2.03 16.37 -9.62
N ILE A 18 0.90 15.70 -9.45
CA ILE A 18 -0.11 16.02 -8.44
C ILE A 18 -0.33 14.74 -7.64
N PRO A 19 -0.25 14.79 -6.30
CA PRO A 19 -0.51 13.61 -5.50
C PRO A 19 -1.94 13.13 -5.68
N VAL A 20 -2.09 11.90 -6.15
CA VAL A 20 -3.36 11.22 -6.35
C VAL A 20 -3.18 9.73 -6.12
N GLU A 21 -4.08 9.17 -5.32
CA GLU A 21 -4.13 7.73 -5.12
C GLU A 21 -4.66 7.05 -6.39
N LEU A 22 -3.92 6.06 -6.90
CA LEU A 22 -4.24 5.33 -8.13
C LEU A 22 -5.01 4.05 -7.80
N ASN A 23 -5.75 3.48 -8.75
CA ASN A 23 -6.48 2.22 -8.49
C ASN A 23 -5.56 1.03 -8.19
N GLU A 24 -4.30 1.11 -8.60
CA GLU A 24 -3.28 0.07 -8.42
C GLU A 24 -2.42 0.28 -7.16
N ILE A 25 -2.57 1.42 -6.46
CA ILE A 25 -1.82 1.75 -5.25
C ILE A 25 -2.75 2.26 -4.16
N ASP A 26 -2.60 1.73 -2.95
CA ASP A 26 -3.28 2.22 -1.77
C ASP A 26 -2.24 2.69 -0.74
N TRP A 27 -2.29 3.98 -0.39
CA TRP A 27 -1.37 4.61 0.55
C TRP A 27 -1.82 4.35 1.97
N LYS A 28 -0.87 4.02 2.85
CA LYS A 28 -1.13 3.73 4.25
C LYS A 28 -0.12 4.45 5.15
N SER A 29 -0.66 5.32 6.01
CA SER A 29 0.09 6.03 7.05
C SER A 29 0.43 5.15 8.25
N SER A 30 -0.30 4.07 8.47
CA SER A 30 -0.07 3.13 9.56
C SER A 30 -0.89 1.87 9.38
N LEU A 31 -0.66 0.88 10.25
CA LEU A 31 -1.58 -0.24 10.36
C LEU A 31 -2.94 0.25 10.86
N SER A 32 -3.93 0.29 9.96
CA SER A 32 -5.29 0.52 10.41
C SER A 32 -5.72 -0.66 11.30
N PRO A 33 -6.26 -0.44 12.50
CA PRO A 33 -6.78 -1.51 13.35
C PRO A 33 -8.03 -2.19 12.73
N LYS A 34 -8.52 -1.69 11.59
CA LYS A 34 -9.69 -2.20 10.87
C LYS A 34 -9.25 -3.18 9.78
N THR A 35 -8.91 -4.40 10.20
CA THR A 35 -8.54 -5.53 9.33
C THR A 35 -9.58 -5.80 8.23
N ASP A 36 -10.87 -5.56 8.49
CA ASP A 36 -11.94 -5.74 7.49
C ASP A 36 -11.74 -4.86 6.24
N ARG A 37 -11.29 -3.61 6.42
CA ARG A 37 -11.03 -2.70 5.29
C ARG A 37 -9.81 -3.14 4.49
N LEU A 38 -8.80 -3.66 5.18
CA LEU A 38 -7.61 -4.22 4.55
C LEU A 38 -7.96 -5.43 3.67
N ALA A 39 -8.79 -6.34 4.20
CA ALA A 39 -9.28 -7.49 3.45
C ALA A 39 -10.08 -7.09 2.21
N GLN A 40 -10.92 -6.05 2.30
CA GLN A 40 -11.65 -5.50 1.15
C GLN A 40 -10.73 -4.96 0.07
N HIS A 41 -9.68 -4.21 0.44
CA HIS A 41 -8.70 -3.69 -0.51
C HIS A 41 -7.89 -4.82 -1.17
N LEU A 42 -7.49 -5.84 -0.39
CA LEU A 42 -6.83 -7.05 -0.91
C LEU A 42 -7.70 -7.78 -1.93
N CYS A 43 -8.98 -8.00 -1.61
CA CYS A 43 -9.94 -8.61 -2.53
C CYS A 43 -10.15 -7.75 -3.79
N ALA A 44 -10.16 -6.42 -3.66
CA ALA A 44 -10.26 -5.53 -4.81
C ALA A 44 -9.04 -5.66 -5.72
N PHE A 45 -7.84 -5.70 -5.16
CA PHE A 45 -6.60 -5.91 -5.92
C PHE A 45 -6.51 -7.30 -6.55
N SER A 46 -6.97 -8.36 -5.88
CA SER A 46 -6.97 -9.71 -6.47
C SER A 46 -7.87 -9.84 -7.70
N ASN A 47 -8.85 -8.96 -7.83
CA ASN A 47 -9.77 -8.92 -8.98
C ASN A 47 -9.24 -8.06 -10.15
N GLN A 48 -8.12 -7.33 -9.99
CA GLN A 48 -7.48 -6.61 -11.08
C GLN A 48 -6.50 -7.52 -11.83
N GLU A 49 -6.48 -7.47 -13.17
CA GLU A 49 -5.59 -8.30 -14.01
C GLU A 49 -4.11 -8.18 -13.64
N ASP A 50 -3.72 -7.01 -13.13
CA ASP A 50 -2.35 -6.65 -12.79
C ASP A 50 -2.05 -6.60 -11.29
N GLY A 51 -3.03 -6.98 -10.45
CA GLY A 51 -2.97 -6.88 -9.00
C GLY A 51 -2.99 -5.44 -8.48
N GLY A 52 -2.37 -5.22 -7.32
CA GLY A 52 -2.19 -3.91 -6.72
C GLY A 52 -1.08 -3.90 -5.67
N PHE A 53 -0.70 -2.71 -5.22
CA PHE A 53 0.38 -2.50 -4.26
C PHE A 53 -0.12 -1.71 -3.05
N LEU A 54 0.16 -2.23 -1.85
CA LEU A 54 -0.01 -1.50 -0.61
C LEU A 54 1.29 -0.77 -0.29
N VAL A 55 1.23 0.55 -0.11
CA VAL A 55 2.40 1.35 0.22
C VAL A 55 2.27 1.90 1.63
N TYR A 56 3.04 1.32 2.55
CA TYR A 56 3.17 1.82 3.91
C TYR A 56 4.30 2.85 3.98
N GLY A 57 4.09 3.95 4.71
CA GLY A 57 5.08 5.05 4.78
C GLY A 57 4.67 6.31 4.03
N VAL A 58 3.42 6.38 3.55
CA VAL A 58 2.87 7.55 2.84
C VAL A 58 1.59 7.98 3.56
N ASN A 59 1.52 9.26 3.91
CA ASN A 59 0.34 9.88 4.51
C ASN A 59 -0.66 10.31 3.44
N ASP A 60 -1.91 10.61 3.86
CA ASP A 60 -2.99 11.05 2.97
C ASP A 60 -2.67 12.40 2.27
N ASP A 61 -1.73 13.18 2.82
CA ASP A 61 -1.20 14.42 2.22
C ASP A 61 0.00 14.18 1.29
N ALA A 62 0.28 12.91 0.97
CA ALA A 62 1.40 12.45 0.18
C ALA A 62 2.80 12.73 0.78
N THR A 63 2.86 13.03 2.09
CA THR A 63 4.14 13.09 2.79
C THR A 63 4.68 11.69 3.07
N ILE A 64 5.97 11.50 2.84
CA ILE A 64 6.66 10.22 3.08
C ILE A 64 7.29 10.26 4.47
N PHE A 65 7.08 9.21 5.24
CA PHE A 65 7.74 9.01 6.53
C PHE A 65 8.43 7.65 6.59
N PHE A 66 9.36 7.51 7.54
CA PHE A 66 10.11 6.28 7.72
C PHE A 66 9.30 5.29 8.57
N VAL A 67 9.05 4.10 8.02
CA VAL A 67 8.47 2.98 8.76
C VAL A 67 9.60 2.21 9.42
N THR A 68 9.51 2.04 10.74
CA THR A 68 10.48 1.27 11.50
C THR A 68 10.36 -0.24 11.22
N LYS A 69 11.40 -1.00 11.60
CA LYS A 69 11.36 -2.46 11.47
C LYS A 69 10.23 -3.07 12.32
N GLU A 70 10.03 -2.55 13.53
CA GLU A 70 8.98 -3.02 14.46
C GLU A 70 7.58 -2.82 13.88
N GLU A 71 7.33 -1.67 13.26
CA GLU A 71 6.09 -1.39 12.54
C GLU A 71 5.94 -2.31 11.31
N SER A 72 7.02 -2.54 10.57
CA SER A 72 7.03 -3.45 9.41
C SER A 72 6.66 -4.89 9.82
N ASP A 73 7.26 -5.40 10.89
CA ASP A 73 6.97 -6.73 11.43
C ASP A 73 5.50 -6.82 11.90
N THR A 74 4.99 -5.75 12.52
CA THR A 74 3.58 -5.64 12.93
C THR A 74 2.64 -5.67 11.72
N ILE A 75 3.00 -4.98 10.62
CA ILE A 75 2.26 -4.99 9.36
C ILE A 75 2.20 -6.37 8.74
N ILE A 76 3.34 -7.05 8.63
CA ILE A 76 3.41 -8.40 8.07
C ILE A 76 2.57 -9.36 8.91
N ASN A 77 2.67 -9.28 10.24
CA ASN A 77 1.89 -10.13 11.13
C ASN A 77 0.38 -9.89 10.98
N ALA A 78 -0.07 -8.64 10.90
CA ALA A 78 -1.48 -8.32 10.72
C ALA A 78 -2.03 -8.80 9.37
N LEU A 79 -1.23 -8.68 8.29
CA LEU A 79 -1.58 -9.23 6.98
C LEU A 79 -1.73 -10.76 7.04
N ASN A 80 -0.83 -11.47 7.73
CA ASN A 80 -0.94 -12.92 7.91
C ASN A 80 -2.22 -13.36 8.64
N PHE A 81 -2.86 -12.50 9.44
CA PHE A 81 -4.14 -12.80 10.07
C PHE A 81 -5.35 -12.49 9.18
N CYS A 82 -5.17 -11.70 8.12
CA CYS A 82 -6.25 -11.28 7.23
C CYS A 82 -6.43 -12.19 6.00
N VAL A 83 -5.43 -13.01 5.67
CA VAL A 83 -5.41 -13.92 4.50
C VAL A 83 -5.39 -15.37 4.97
#